data_AF-A0A670Y7T7-F1
#
_entry.id   AF-A0A670Y7T7-F1
#
_cell.length_a   1.000
_cell.length_b   1.000
_cell.length_c   1.000
_cell.angle_alpha   90.00
_cell.angle_beta   90.00
_cell.angle_gamma   90.00
#
_symmetry.space_group_name_H-M   'P 1'
#
loop_
_entity.id
_entity.type
_entity.pdbx_description
1 polymer ?
#
loop_
_entity_poly.entity_id
_entity_poly.type
_entity_poly.pdbx_seq_one_letter_code
_entity_poly.pdbx_strand_id
1 'polypeptide(L)'
;MKKGSKQKSSKQNQQTVATTTCKKLFFKFSKQRKHNSQGDFVKLFPLEVSLKIFSKLDIHSLCNAAVTCKSWNQTIEHCDDLWKHHCLNIRAVCQREVDDDRGKGYSWKVTLHRNYWKSKVKYEWLSGKYSNIQSWTNLPEKCMYPMDVDTWGEILEAELERVLYRGN
;
A
#
# COMPACT_ATOMS: atom_id res chain seq x y z
N MET A 1 60.83 1.02 -7.36
CA MET A 1 59.49 1.61 -7.65
C MET A 1 59.16 1.27 -9.10
N LYS A 2 58.16 0.50 -9.50
CA LYS A 2 56.73 0.45 -9.14
C LYS A 2 56.23 -1.00 -9.11
N LYS A 3 55.17 -1.20 -8.33
CA LYS A 3 54.57 -2.46 -7.88
C LYS A 3 53.77 -3.17 -8.99
N GLY A 4 53.84 -4.50 -8.99
CA GLY A 4 53.00 -5.37 -9.82
C GLY A 4 51.53 -5.33 -9.40
N SER A 5 50.66 -5.29 -10.41
CA SER A 5 49.21 -5.31 -10.29
C SER A 5 48.69 -6.75 -10.14
N LYS A 6 48.24 -7.11 -8.94
CA LYS A 6 47.42 -8.31 -8.72
C LYS A 6 45.97 -8.01 -9.10
N GLN A 7 45.47 -8.69 -10.13
CA GLN A 7 44.03 -8.84 -10.40
C GLN A 7 43.36 -9.49 -9.19
N LYS A 8 42.35 -8.82 -8.63
CA LYS A 8 41.46 -9.38 -7.59
C LYS A 8 40.13 -9.72 -8.24
N SER A 9 39.78 -10.99 -8.12
CA SER A 9 38.56 -11.64 -8.57
C SER A 9 37.29 -10.92 -8.09
N SER A 10 36.36 -10.76 -9.03
CA SER A 10 34.96 -10.34 -8.83
C SER A 10 34.27 -11.26 -7.82
N LYS A 11 33.81 -10.69 -6.69
CA LYS A 11 32.90 -11.36 -5.76
C LYS A 11 31.48 -11.06 -6.21
N GLN A 12 30.78 -12.12 -6.60
CA GLN A 12 29.37 -12.12 -6.99
C GLN A 12 28.50 -11.46 -5.92
N ASN A 13 27.70 -10.50 -6.37
CA ASN A 13 26.70 -9.77 -5.61
C ASN A 13 25.58 -10.75 -5.21
N GLN A 14 25.59 -11.20 -3.96
CA GLN A 14 24.48 -11.98 -3.42
C GLN A 14 23.28 -11.05 -3.27
N GLN A 15 22.33 -11.25 -4.17
CA GLN A 15 21.03 -10.62 -4.16
C GLN A 15 20.31 -11.03 -2.86
N THR A 16 20.28 -10.12 -1.90
CA THR A 16 19.55 -10.27 -0.63
C THR A 16 18.08 -10.49 -0.94
N VAL A 17 17.64 -11.73 -0.73
CA VAL A 17 16.23 -12.12 -0.72
C VAL A 17 15.53 -11.28 0.33
N ALA A 18 14.60 -10.41 -0.09
CA ALA A 18 13.81 -9.57 0.79
C ALA A 18 13.12 -10.45 1.84
N THR A 19 13.58 -10.37 3.08
CA THR A 19 13.05 -11.16 4.18
C THR A 19 11.72 -10.54 4.61
N THR A 20 10.63 -11.24 4.35
CA THR A 20 9.28 -10.81 4.75
C THR A 20 9.24 -10.66 6.28
N THR A 21 9.07 -9.43 6.76
CA THR A 21 8.91 -9.11 8.18
C THR A 21 7.45 -9.35 8.57
N CYS A 22 7.01 -10.61 8.52
CA CYS A 22 5.84 -11.02 9.28
C CYS A 22 6.32 -11.45 10.66
N LYS A 23 5.71 -10.93 11.74
CA LYS A 23 5.99 -11.46 13.10
C LYS A 23 5.72 -12.96 13.05
N LYS A 24 6.61 -13.80 13.63
CA LYS A 24 6.48 -15.26 13.63
C LYS A 24 5.06 -15.65 14.07
N LEU A 25 4.23 -16.00 13.09
CA LEU A 25 2.89 -16.50 13.32
C LEU A 25 3.04 -17.97 13.70
N PHE A 26 2.92 -18.26 15.00
CA PHE A 26 2.85 -19.63 15.47
C PHE A 26 1.47 -20.20 15.17
N PHE A 27 1.25 -20.63 13.92
CA PHE A 27 0.07 -21.42 13.59
C PHE A 27 0.20 -22.78 14.27
N LYS A 28 -0.49 -22.97 15.41
CA LYS A 28 -0.79 -24.31 15.91
C LYS A 28 -1.76 -24.94 14.91
N PHE A 29 -1.23 -25.73 13.98
CA PHE A 29 -2.02 -26.61 13.14
C PHE A 29 -2.75 -27.61 14.05
N SER A 30 -4.02 -27.35 14.33
CA SER A 30 -4.87 -28.30 15.05
C SER A 30 -5.12 -29.51 14.15
N LYS A 31 -4.79 -30.71 14.65
CA LYS A 31 -5.06 -32.01 14.01
C LYS A 31 -6.54 -32.05 13.56
N GLN A 32 -6.77 -32.16 12.25
CA GLN A 32 -8.10 -32.00 11.68
C GLN A 32 -9.06 -33.12 12.13
N ARG A 33 -10.28 -32.75 12.54
CA ARG A 33 -11.44 -33.65 12.53
C ARG A 33 -12.21 -33.42 11.23
N LYS A 34 -12.57 -34.52 10.56
CA LYS A 34 -13.28 -34.54 9.27
C LYS A 34 -14.63 -33.81 9.32
N HIS A 35 -14.94 -33.18 8.18
CA HIS A 35 -16.25 -32.91 7.57
C HIS A 35 -16.83 -31.48 7.65
N ASN A 36 -16.51 -30.65 6.64
CA ASN A 36 -17.46 -30.02 5.70
C ASN A 36 -16.66 -29.19 4.66
N SER A 37 -17.09 -29.23 3.41
CA SER A 37 -16.37 -28.89 2.17
C SER A 37 -16.17 -27.38 1.88
N GLN A 38 -15.84 -26.58 2.90
CA GLN A 38 -15.29 -25.22 2.70
C GLN A 38 -14.15 -25.00 3.71
N GLY A 39 -12.95 -25.45 3.33
CA GLY A 39 -11.77 -25.26 4.16
C GLY A 39 -11.26 -23.82 4.08
N ASP A 40 -10.94 -23.22 5.23
CA ASP A 40 -10.24 -21.94 5.31
C ASP A 40 -8.85 -22.06 4.66
N PHE A 41 -8.64 -21.38 3.52
CA PHE A 41 -7.40 -21.49 2.75
C PHE A 41 -6.16 -21.10 3.56
N VAL A 42 -6.29 -20.17 4.52
CA VAL A 42 -5.17 -19.73 5.38
C VAL A 42 -4.66 -20.88 6.25
N LYS A 43 -5.53 -21.86 6.54
CA LYS A 43 -5.17 -23.08 7.29
C LYS A 43 -4.69 -24.22 6.38
N LEU A 44 -4.91 -24.10 5.07
CA LEU A 44 -4.57 -25.14 4.09
C LEU A 44 -3.27 -24.84 3.35
N PHE A 45 -3.01 -23.57 3.04
CA PHE A 45 -1.83 -23.14 2.31
C PHE A 45 -0.70 -22.70 3.23
N PRO A 46 0.57 -22.79 2.75
CA PRO A 46 1.67 -22.09 3.39
C PRO A 46 1.37 -20.60 3.55
N LEU A 47 1.93 -20.01 4.61
CA LEU A 47 1.71 -18.60 4.95
C LEU A 47 2.05 -17.68 3.78
N GLU A 48 3.12 -17.96 3.06
CA GLU A 48 3.62 -17.17 1.92
C GLU A 48 2.58 -17.10 0.80
N VAL A 49 1.90 -18.22 0.51
CA VAL A 49 0.87 -18.30 -0.52
C VAL A 49 -0.36 -17.51 -0.09
N SER A 50 -0.74 -17.63 1.19
CA SER A 50 -1.89 -16.90 1.74
C SER A 50 -1.66 -15.38 1.74
N LEU A 51 -0.47 -14.94 2.14
CA LEU A 51 -0.07 -13.53 2.06
C LEU A 51 0.00 -13.04 0.61
N LYS A 52 0.43 -13.89 -0.33
CA LYS A 52 0.41 -13.55 -1.76
C LYS A 52 -1.02 -13.32 -2.26
N ILE A 53 -1.98 -14.14 -1.84
CA ILE A 53 -3.41 -13.95 -2.17
C ILE A 53 -3.90 -12.62 -1.57
N PHE A 54 -3.68 -12.38 -0.28
CA PHE A 54 -4.10 -11.14 0.36
C PHE A 54 -3.46 -9.90 -0.28
N SER A 55 -2.21 -9.98 -0.77
CA SER A 55 -1.52 -8.86 -1.43
C SER A 55 -2.15 -8.44 -2.76
N LYS A 56 -3.06 -9.24 -3.31
CA LYS A 56 -3.80 -8.93 -4.55
C LYS A 56 -5.11 -8.19 -4.29
N LEU A 57 -5.58 -8.16 -3.05
CA LEU A 57 -6.80 -7.44 -2.68
C LEU A 57 -6.53 -5.94 -2.68
N ASP A 58 -7.50 -5.14 -3.10
CA ASP A 58 -7.49 -3.71 -2.82
C ASP A 58 -7.69 -3.47 -1.31
N ILE A 59 -7.38 -2.26 -0.85
CA ILE A 59 -7.39 -1.93 0.59
C ILE A 59 -8.77 -2.19 1.23
N HIS A 60 -9.86 -1.90 0.52
CA HIS A 60 -11.21 -2.13 1.06
C HIS A 60 -11.50 -3.62 1.17
N SER A 61 -11.21 -4.42 0.13
CA SER A 61 -11.35 -5.88 0.19
C SER A 61 -10.43 -6.51 1.23
N LEU A 62 -9.23 -5.97 1.44
CA LEU A 62 -8.29 -6.44 2.46
C LEU A 62 -8.82 -6.17 3.88
N CYS A 63 -9.39 -4.99 4.13
CA CYS A 63 -10.06 -4.69 5.40
C CYS A 63 -11.25 -5.62 5.65
N ASN A 64 -12.06 -5.88 4.62
CA ASN A 64 -13.15 -6.84 4.70
C ASN A 64 -12.64 -8.25 5.01
N ALA A 65 -11.57 -8.68 4.33
CA ALA A 65 -10.90 -9.95 4.60
C ALA A 65 -10.38 -10.05 6.05
N ALA A 66 -9.86 -8.95 6.62
CA ALA A 66 -9.38 -8.91 7.99
C ALA A 66 -10.48 -9.11 9.04
N VAL A 67 -11.75 -8.85 8.71
CA VAL A 67 -12.88 -9.02 9.66
C VAL A 67 -13.69 -10.30 9.43
N THR A 68 -13.36 -11.13 8.43
CA THR A 68 -14.15 -12.35 8.12
C THR A 68 -14.00 -13.43 9.19
N CYS A 69 -12.78 -13.70 9.66
CA CYS A 69 -12.53 -14.68 10.70
C CYS A 69 -11.20 -14.43 11.44
N LYS A 70 -11.04 -15.06 12.61
CA LYS A 70 -9.85 -14.91 13.46
C LYS A 70 -8.54 -15.31 12.77
N SER A 71 -8.58 -16.35 11.94
CA SER A 71 -7.42 -16.87 11.19
C SER A 71 -6.90 -15.85 10.18
N TRP A 72 -7.81 -15.27 9.40
CA TRP A 72 -7.48 -14.24 8.41
C TRP A 72 -7.03 -12.95 9.08
N ASN A 73 -7.76 -12.53 10.12
CA ASN A 73 -7.39 -11.39 10.94
C ASN A 73 -5.95 -11.50 11.44
N GLN A 74 -5.60 -12.62 12.10
CA GLN A 74 -4.24 -12.85 12.59
C GLN A 74 -3.20 -12.79 11.47
N THR A 75 -3.48 -13.39 10.32
CA THR A 75 -2.57 -13.40 9.17
C THR A 75 -2.32 -12.00 8.60
N ILE A 76 -3.39 -11.23 8.40
CA ILE A 76 -3.36 -9.90 7.78
C ILE A 76 -2.77 -8.87 8.76
N GLU A 77 -3.16 -8.92 10.03
CA GLU A 77 -2.76 -7.94 11.05
C GLU A 77 -1.29 -8.07 11.48
N HIS A 78 -0.70 -9.26 11.38
CA HIS A 78 0.67 -9.51 11.88
C HIS A 78 1.74 -9.44 10.79
N CYS A 79 1.38 -9.22 9.52
CA CYS A 79 2.34 -9.04 8.45
C CYS A 79 2.36 -7.58 7.95
N ASP A 80 3.34 -6.81 8.43
CA ASP A 80 3.45 -5.38 8.11
C ASP A 80 3.79 -5.16 6.61
N ASP A 81 4.46 -6.12 5.97
CA ASP A 81 4.81 -6.05 4.55
C ASP A 81 3.59 -6.09 3.62
N LEU A 82 2.48 -6.68 4.06
CA LEU A 82 1.23 -6.65 3.32
C LEU A 82 0.74 -5.20 3.15
N TRP A 83 0.83 -4.43 4.23
CA TRP A 83 0.46 -3.02 4.27
C TRP A 83 1.51 -2.14 3.57
N LYS A 84 2.79 -2.52 3.64
CA LYS A 84 3.88 -1.83 2.95
C LYS A 84 3.62 -1.68 1.46
N HIS A 85 3.18 -2.74 0.79
CA HIS A 85 2.90 -2.67 -0.66
C HIS A 85 1.85 -1.60 -0.99
N HIS A 86 0.75 -1.58 -0.24
CA HIS A 86 -0.28 -0.55 -0.39
C HIS A 86 0.22 0.86 -0.03
N CYS A 87 1.06 0.96 0.99
CA CYS A 87 1.74 2.22 1.34
C CYS A 87 2.59 2.76 0.20
N LEU A 88 3.33 1.91 -0.51
CA LEU A 88 4.17 2.33 -1.62
C LEU A 88 3.34 2.87 -2.79
N ASN A 89 2.14 2.31 -3.03
CA ASN A 89 1.22 2.83 -4.04
C ASN A 89 0.69 4.22 -3.68
N ILE A 90 0.26 4.44 -2.43
CA ILE A 90 -0.20 5.77 -2.00
C ILE A 90 0.94 6.80 -1.94
N ARG A 91 2.18 6.35 -1.69
CA ARG A 91 3.38 7.20 -1.66
C ARG A 91 3.66 7.86 -3.01
N ALA A 92 3.21 7.27 -4.12
CA ALA A 92 3.32 7.89 -5.43
C ALA A 92 2.53 9.21 -5.55
N VAL A 93 1.54 9.41 -4.68
CA VAL A 93 0.63 10.58 -4.68
C VAL A 93 0.85 11.46 -3.44
N CYS A 94 1.06 10.83 -2.29
CA CYS A 94 1.27 11.47 -0.99
C CYS A 94 2.67 11.13 -0.45
N GLN A 95 3.71 11.49 -1.19
CA GLN A 95 5.07 11.14 -0.80
C GLN A 95 5.45 11.78 0.55
N ARG A 96 5.23 13.09 0.69
CA ARG A 96 5.57 13.86 1.90
C ARG A 96 4.92 13.25 3.14
N GLU A 97 3.63 12.97 3.09
CA GLU A 97 2.88 12.49 4.25
C GLU A 97 3.27 11.06 4.64
N VAL A 98 3.52 10.19 3.65
CA VAL A 98 4.02 8.84 3.91
C VAL A 98 5.41 8.89 4.51
N ASP A 99 6.33 9.65 3.91
CA ASP A 99 7.71 9.75 4.38
C ASP A 99 7.80 10.36 5.80
N ASP A 100 6.98 11.38 6.11
CA ASP A 100 6.88 11.96 7.45
C ASP A 100 6.39 10.95 8.49
N ASP A 101 5.34 10.18 8.19
CA ASP A 101 4.84 9.16 9.09
C ASP A 101 5.87 8.03 9.29
N ARG A 102 6.64 7.69 8.25
CA ARG A 102 7.76 6.74 8.37
C ARG A 102 8.90 7.30 9.21
N GLY A 103 9.23 8.58 9.06
CA GLY A 103 10.23 9.28 9.88
C GLY A 103 9.85 9.34 11.36
N LYS A 104 8.54 9.41 11.67
CA LYS A 104 7.99 9.33 13.03
C LYS A 104 7.94 7.91 13.61
N GLY A 105 8.29 6.89 12.84
CA GLY A 105 8.35 5.50 13.29
C GLY A 105 6.99 4.78 13.32
N TYR A 106 5.95 5.28 12.63
CA TYR A 106 4.69 4.55 12.50
C TYR A 106 4.85 3.26 11.69
N SER A 107 4.05 2.23 12.01
CA SER A 107 4.01 0.98 11.22
C SER A 107 3.40 1.21 9.83
N TRP A 108 3.64 0.30 8.88
CA TRP A 108 3.09 0.48 7.52
C TRP A 108 1.56 0.52 7.55
N LYS A 109 0.93 -0.30 8.39
CA LYS A 109 -0.52 -0.25 8.60
C LYS A 109 -1.01 1.13 9.06
N VAL A 110 -0.37 1.69 10.09
CA VAL A 110 -0.79 3.00 10.65
C VAL A 110 -0.56 4.11 9.63
N THR A 111 0.58 4.12 8.95
CA THR A 111 0.87 5.07 7.86
C THR A 111 -0.19 4.97 6.76
N LEU A 112 -0.57 3.76 6.34
CA LEU A 112 -1.59 3.58 5.31
C LEU A 112 -2.93 4.17 5.76
N HIS A 113 -3.38 3.82 6.96
CA HIS A 113 -4.67 4.24 7.48
C HIS A 113 -4.78 5.77 7.60
N ARG A 114 -3.72 6.43 8.05
CA ARG A 114 -3.66 7.90 8.20
C ARG A 114 -3.73 8.63 6.85
N ASN A 115 -3.18 8.03 5.80
CA ASN A 115 -2.99 8.69 4.51
C ASN A 115 -3.94 8.20 3.40
N TYR A 116 -4.73 7.15 3.65
CA TYR A 116 -5.56 6.51 2.61
C TYR A 116 -6.56 7.47 1.96
N TRP A 117 -7.39 8.16 2.77
CA TRP A 117 -8.40 9.07 2.23
C TRP A 117 -7.78 10.28 1.55
N LYS A 118 -6.74 10.86 2.15
CA LYS A 118 -5.99 11.98 1.55
C LYS A 118 -5.45 11.58 0.17
N SER A 119 -4.76 10.44 0.09
CA SER A 119 -4.19 9.92 -1.15
C SER A 119 -5.25 9.59 -2.19
N LYS A 120 -6.38 8.99 -1.78
CA LYS A 120 -7.47 8.67 -2.70
C LYS A 120 -8.08 9.91 -3.33
N VAL A 121 -8.43 10.91 -2.53
CA VAL A 121 -9.01 12.16 -3.03
C VAL A 121 -8.01 12.90 -3.91
N LYS A 122 -6.75 13.03 -3.46
CA LYS A 122 -5.69 13.65 -4.24
C LYS A 122 -5.48 12.94 -5.59
N TYR A 123 -5.44 11.62 -5.60
CA TYR A 123 -5.33 10.82 -6.84
C TYR A 123 -6.51 11.05 -7.77
N GLU A 124 -7.76 11.03 -7.26
CA GLU A 124 -8.94 11.23 -8.08
C GLU A 124 -8.92 12.61 -8.75
N TRP A 125 -8.56 13.66 -8.01
CA TRP A 125 -8.32 14.99 -8.60
C TRP A 125 -7.19 14.98 -9.63
N LEU A 126 -6.01 14.48 -9.28
CA LEU A 126 -4.85 14.47 -10.17
C LEU A 126 -5.03 13.58 -11.40
N SER A 127 -5.91 12.58 -11.36
CA SER A 127 -6.29 11.77 -12.52
C SER A 127 -7.24 12.49 -13.50
N GLY A 128 -7.77 13.64 -13.11
CA GLY A 128 -8.75 14.40 -13.87
C GLY A 128 -10.17 13.85 -13.78
N LYS A 129 -10.45 12.95 -12.82
CA LYS A 129 -11.79 12.39 -12.58
C LYS A 129 -12.83 13.48 -12.31
N TYR A 130 -12.39 14.57 -11.70
CA TYR A 130 -13.22 15.72 -11.34
C TYR A 130 -12.95 16.95 -12.22
N SER A 131 -12.33 16.76 -13.39
CA SER A 131 -12.15 17.86 -14.33
C SER A 131 -13.48 18.26 -14.99
N ASN A 132 -13.55 19.51 -15.48
CA ASN A 132 -14.73 20.09 -16.14
C ASN A 132 -15.97 20.28 -15.25
N ILE A 133 -15.77 20.46 -13.95
CA ILE A 133 -16.87 20.82 -13.04
C ILE A 133 -17.29 22.27 -13.34
N GLN A 134 -18.46 22.43 -13.95
CA GLN A 134 -19.02 23.74 -14.34
C GLN A 134 -19.70 24.48 -13.19
N SER A 135 -20.08 23.77 -12.12
CA SER A 135 -20.83 24.32 -10.98
C SER A 135 -20.59 23.48 -9.74
N TRP A 136 -20.73 24.09 -8.56
CA TRP A 136 -20.63 23.43 -7.26
C TRP A 136 -21.62 22.26 -7.11
N THR A 137 -22.79 22.33 -7.76
CA THR A 137 -23.81 21.27 -7.74
C THR A 137 -23.34 19.98 -8.41
N ASN A 138 -22.31 20.06 -9.24
CA ASN A 138 -21.77 18.92 -9.99
C ASN A 138 -20.63 18.22 -9.22
N LEU A 139 -20.22 18.74 -8.06
CA LEU A 139 -19.19 18.14 -7.21
C LEU A 139 -19.74 16.85 -6.56
N PRO A 140 -19.05 15.71 -6.72
CA PRO A 140 -19.42 14.49 -6.01
C PRO A 140 -19.26 14.65 -4.49
N GLU A 141 -20.16 14.04 -3.71
CA GLU A 141 -20.19 14.17 -2.25
C GLU A 141 -18.87 13.80 -1.55
N LYS A 142 -18.06 12.93 -2.16
CA LYS A 142 -16.78 12.42 -1.60
C LYS A 142 -15.53 12.97 -2.30
N CYS A 143 -15.65 14.09 -3.02
CA CYS A 143 -14.51 14.69 -3.73
C CYS A 143 -13.61 15.57 -2.85
N MET A 144 -14.01 15.86 -1.60
CA MET A 144 -13.24 16.71 -0.70
C MET A 144 -12.72 15.91 0.50
N TYR A 145 -11.52 16.25 0.97
CA TYR A 145 -10.95 15.76 2.22
C TYR A 145 -10.14 16.89 2.87
N PRO A 146 -10.08 16.99 4.22
CA PRO A 146 -9.25 18.00 4.86
C PRO A 146 -7.78 17.83 4.48
N MET A 147 -7.21 18.84 3.81
CA MET A 147 -5.80 18.89 3.41
C MET A 147 -5.24 20.30 3.65
N ASP A 148 -3.93 20.39 3.78
CA ASP A 148 -3.21 21.66 3.87
C ASP A 148 -3.25 22.45 2.55
N VAL A 149 -2.98 23.75 2.67
CA VAL A 149 -2.99 24.70 1.54
C VAL A 149 -2.06 24.26 0.43
N ASP A 150 -0.86 23.76 0.75
CA ASP A 150 0.11 23.32 -0.26
C ASP A 150 -0.46 22.15 -1.08
N THR A 151 -1.07 21.16 -0.41
CA THR A 151 -1.67 20.00 -1.10
C THR A 151 -2.82 20.41 -2.01
N TRP A 152 -3.69 21.32 -1.56
CA TRP A 152 -4.76 21.84 -2.43
C TRP A 152 -4.20 22.69 -3.57
N GLY A 153 -3.13 23.45 -3.33
CA GLY A 153 -2.41 24.21 -4.34
C GLY A 153 -1.91 23.31 -5.48
N GLU A 154 -1.24 22.19 -5.15
CA GLU A 154 -0.80 21.20 -6.14
C GLU A 154 -1.95 20.65 -7.00
N ILE A 155 -3.10 20.35 -6.36
CA ILE A 155 -4.28 19.84 -7.06
C ILE A 155 -4.86 20.88 -8.03
N LEU A 156 -4.99 22.13 -7.57
CA LEU A 156 -5.59 23.20 -8.34
C LEU A 156 -4.69 23.65 -9.49
N GLU A 157 -3.37 23.66 -9.29
CA GLU A 157 -2.39 23.92 -10.36
C GLU A 157 -2.49 22.87 -11.47
N ALA A 158 -2.55 21.58 -11.12
CA ALA A 158 -2.71 20.50 -12.10
C ALA A 158 -4.03 20.61 -12.88
N GLU A 159 -5.09 21.15 -12.27
CA GLU A 159 -6.35 21.39 -12.96
C GLU A 159 -6.27 22.62 -13.89
N LEU A 160 -5.60 23.69 -13.47
CA LEU A 160 -5.36 24.86 -14.31
C LEU A 160 -4.57 24.49 -15.57
N GLU A 161 -3.49 23.72 -15.42
CA GLU A 161 -2.69 23.21 -16.53
C GLU A 161 -3.55 22.42 -17.53
N ARG A 162 -4.42 21.51 -17.03
CA ARG A 162 -5.32 20.74 -17.89
C ARG A 162 -6.27 21.59 -18.71
N VAL A 163 -6.76 22.70 -18.15
CA VAL A 163 -7.63 23.62 -18.89
C VAL A 163 -6.84 24.35 -19.98
N LEU A 164 -5.63 24.82 -19.66
CA LEU A 164 -4.78 25.53 -20.62
C LEU A 164 -4.39 24.67 -21.82
N TYR A 165 -4.04 23.39 -21.61
CA TYR A 165 -3.66 22.48 -22.70
C TYR A 165 -4.85 21.85 -23.45
N ARG A 166 -6.09 21.98 -22.98
CA ARG A 166 -7.30 21.60 -23.75
C ARG A 166 -7.74 22.67 -24.77
N GLY A 167 -7.24 23.90 -24.63
CA GLY A 167 -7.62 25.05 -25.46
C GLY A 167 -6.82 25.23 -26.75
N ASN A 168 -5.86 24.33 -27.06
CA ASN A 168 -5.07 24.31 -28.29
C ASN A 168 -5.37 23.07 -29.14
#